data_AF-A0AB39QL24-F1
#
_entry.id   AF-A0AB39QL24-F1
#
_cell.length_a   1.000
_cell.length_b   1.000
_cell.length_c   1.000
_cell.angle_alpha   90.00
_cell.angle_beta   90.00
_cell.angle_gamma   90.00
#
_symmetry.space_group_name_H-M   'P 1'
#
loop_
_entity.id
_entity.type
_entity.pdbx_description
1 polymer ?
#
loop_
_entity_poly.entity_id
_entity_poly.type
_entity_poly.pdbx_seq_one_letter_code
_entity_poly.pdbx_strand_id
1 'polypeptide(L)'
;MTTNTNSGSFRTRAREVLLAAVRGLVLALVILPLSVLCITLTAVSVSLIPIGVGIVTTPWVLDGVREVADVRRRLAYEWCGVRIRSAYRALPADANPWARTFGMLRDPQVGRDVLWLFTDMTAGFVTALLPAVLLFYPFEGFAVAAGLWRVLTLGGTYWYGFVPVTGQATAFGAAATAAVLLVGAWHLCPRLLTAHFRLTRTVLDPGKGELAERVKVLTETRKDAVDTSAAELRRIERDLHDGAQARLVAMGMDLGTIEMLLDKDPEKARQLLAQTRRASVEALGELRDLVRGIHPPVLAERGLGDAVRALALRLPVPAEVTVELPGRADAPVESAAYFAVSEVLTNAVKHSGADRIWVDLHRTTGYA
;
A
#
# COMPACT_ATOMS: atom_id res chain seq x y z
N MET A 1 29.13 -40.97 -19.38
CA MET A 1 27.73 -40.58 -19.63
C MET A 1 27.45 -39.27 -18.89
N THR A 2 28.01 -38.15 -19.37
CA THR A 2 27.97 -36.82 -18.71
C THR A 2 28.28 -35.71 -19.72
N THR A 3 27.48 -35.57 -20.80
CA THR A 3 27.72 -34.56 -21.86
C THR A 3 26.54 -33.66 -22.17
N ASN A 4 25.42 -33.74 -21.43
CA ASN A 4 24.18 -33.00 -21.76
C ASN A 4 23.90 -31.74 -20.92
N THR A 5 24.73 -31.36 -19.96
CA THR A 5 24.49 -30.17 -19.11
C THR A 5 24.97 -28.86 -19.74
N ASN A 6 26.06 -28.86 -20.51
CA ASN A 6 26.64 -27.64 -21.09
C ASN A 6 25.88 -27.10 -22.30
N SER A 7 25.33 -27.97 -23.15
CA SER A 7 24.56 -27.55 -24.34
C SER A 7 23.25 -26.85 -23.96
N GLY A 8 22.62 -27.28 -22.86
CA GLY A 8 21.43 -26.63 -22.29
C GLY A 8 21.73 -25.23 -21.75
N SER A 9 22.83 -25.06 -21.03
CA SER A 9 23.26 -23.75 -20.50
C SER A 9 23.55 -22.74 -21.61
N PHE A 10 24.27 -23.16 -22.66
CA PHE A 10 24.59 -22.29 -23.79
C PHE A 10 23.34 -21.85 -24.56
N ARG A 11 22.42 -22.76 -24.88
CA ARG A 11 21.17 -22.42 -25.60
C ARG A 11 20.28 -21.47 -24.79
N THR A 12 20.16 -21.70 -23.48
CA THR A 12 19.42 -20.82 -22.59
C THR A 12 20.03 -19.42 -22.57
N ARG A 13 21.36 -19.33 -22.46
CA ARG A 13 22.05 -18.04 -22.44
C ARG A 13 21.96 -17.30 -23.78
N ALA A 14 22.11 -18.01 -24.90
CA ALA A 14 21.93 -17.43 -26.23
C ALA A 14 20.52 -16.88 -26.42
N ARG A 15 19.50 -17.60 -25.92
CA ARG A 15 18.11 -17.14 -25.91
C ARG A 15 17.94 -15.89 -25.05
N GLU A 16 18.54 -15.80 -23.86
CA GLU A 16 18.50 -14.60 -23.02
C GLU A 16 19.09 -13.37 -23.71
N VAL A 17 20.25 -13.53 -24.33
CA VAL A 17 20.95 -12.44 -25.05
C VAL A 17 20.11 -11.97 -26.24
N LEU A 18 19.60 -12.91 -27.03
CA LEU A 18 18.73 -12.60 -28.18
C LEU A 18 17.43 -11.91 -27.73
N LEU A 19 16.77 -12.45 -26.70
CA LEU A 19 15.55 -11.84 -26.15
C LEU A 19 15.83 -10.45 -25.60
N ALA A 20 16.96 -10.22 -24.93
CA ALA A 20 17.31 -8.90 -24.42
C ALA A 20 17.49 -7.88 -25.55
N ALA A 21 18.17 -8.27 -26.64
CA ALA A 21 18.36 -7.42 -27.81
C ALA A 21 17.05 -7.13 -28.54
N VAL A 22 16.21 -8.15 -28.79
CA VAL A 22 14.91 -7.98 -29.46
C VAL A 22 13.96 -7.15 -28.60
N ARG A 23 13.89 -7.40 -27.29
CA ARG A 23 13.10 -6.59 -26.35
C ARG A 23 13.58 -5.14 -26.36
N GLY A 24 14.89 -4.90 -26.30
CA GLY A 24 15.47 -3.57 -26.40
C GLY A 24 15.09 -2.85 -27.69
N LEU A 25 15.17 -3.53 -28.84
CA LEU A 25 14.79 -2.99 -30.15
C LEU A 25 13.29 -2.64 -30.21
N VAL A 26 12.42 -3.57 -29.79
CA VAL A 26 10.96 -3.35 -29.75
C VAL A 26 10.64 -2.18 -28.85
N LEU A 27 11.28 -2.09 -27.68
CA LEU A 27 11.14 -0.93 -26.82
C LEU A 27 11.56 0.33 -27.56
N ALA A 28 12.77 0.41 -28.12
CA ALA A 28 13.25 1.62 -28.80
C ALA A 28 12.32 2.09 -29.94
N LEU A 29 11.78 1.16 -30.73
CA LEU A 29 10.89 1.46 -31.87
C LEU A 29 9.50 1.93 -31.44
N VAL A 30 8.91 1.32 -30.40
CA VAL A 30 7.56 1.64 -29.94
C VAL A 30 7.57 2.85 -29.00
N ILE A 31 8.60 2.95 -28.16
CA ILE A 31 8.62 3.89 -27.04
C ILE A 31 8.78 5.33 -27.48
N LEU A 32 9.67 5.60 -28.44
CA LEU A 32 9.93 6.96 -28.88
C LEU A 32 8.68 7.63 -29.48
N PRO A 33 7.97 7.04 -30.47
CA PRO A 33 6.75 7.66 -30.98
C PRO A 33 5.64 7.71 -29.93
N LEU A 34 5.52 6.69 -29.06
CA LEU A 34 4.51 6.69 -28.00
C LEU A 34 4.76 7.80 -26.97
N SER A 35 6.00 7.95 -26.50
CA SER A 35 6.36 8.98 -25.52
C SER A 35 6.24 10.38 -26.12
N VAL A 36 6.61 10.57 -27.39
CA VAL A 36 6.36 11.83 -28.14
C VAL A 36 4.86 12.13 -28.26
N LEU A 37 4.05 11.12 -28.60
CA LEU A 37 2.60 11.28 -28.70
C LEU A 37 2.00 11.66 -27.35
N CYS A 38 2.33 10.91 -26.30
CA CYS A 38 1.86 11.16 -24.94
C CYS A 38 2.21 12.57 -24.47
N ILE A 39 3.47 13.01 -24.59
CA ILE A 39 3.86 14.34 -24.14
C ILE A 39 3.18 15.46 -24.95
N THR A 40 3.02 15.25 -26.26
CA THR A 40 2.34 16.21 -27.14
C THR A 40 0.86 16.33 -26.76
N LEU A 41 0.16 15.21 -26.57
CA LEU A 41 -1.23 15.20 -26.15
C LEU A 41 -1.41 15.82 -24.76
N THR A 42 -0.50 15.54 -23.81
CA THR A 42 -0.53 16.16 -22.48
C THR A 42 -0.34 17.67 -22.58
N ALA A 43 0.64 18.13 -23.36
CA ALA A 43 0.90 19.56 -23.55
C ALA A 43 -0.28 20.29 -24.21
N VAL A 44 -0.85 19.71 -25.27
CA VAL A 44 -2.03 20.26 -25.97
C VAL A 44 -3.25 20.28 -25.05
N SER A 45 -3.50 19.20 -24.31
CA SER A 45 -4.67 19.12 -23.42
C SER A 45 -4.57 20.13 -22.27
N VAL A 46 -3.38 20.28 -21.68
CA VAL A 46 -3.14 21.27 -20.62
C VAL A 46 -3.22 22.70 -21.16
N SER A 47 -2.72 22.99 -22.35
CA SER A 47 -2.80 24.34 -22.95
C SER A 47 -4.23 24.75 -23.30
N LEU A 48 -5.14 23.80 -23.48
CA LEU A 48 -6.57 24.03 -23.72
C LEU A 48 -7.39 24.22 -22.43
N ILE A 49 -6.79 24.13 -21.24
CA ILE A 49 -7.50 24.34 -19.96
C ILE A 49 -8.16 25.73 -19.87
N PRO A 50 -7.52 26.86 -20.27
CA PRO A 50 -8.13 28.19 -20.20
C PRO A 50 -9.43 28.33 -21.02
N ILE A 51 -9.58 27.52 -22.08
CA ILE A 51 -10.75 27.51 -22.96
C ILE A 51 -11.79 26.45 -22.49
N GLY A 52 -11.54 25.76 -21.37
CA GLY A 52 -12.41 24.75 -20.78
C GLY A 52 -12.31 23.36 -21.42
N VAL A 53 -11.95 23.26 -22.70
CA VAL A 53 -11.76 21.97 -23.41
C VAL A 53 -10.70 21.09 -22.74
N GLY A 54 -9.64 21.69 -22.21
CA GLY A 54 -8.59 20.99 -21.47
C GLY A 54 -9.11 20.25 -20.23
N ILE A 55 -10.18 20.72 -19.60
CA ILE A 55 -10.72 20.15 -18.35
C ILE A 55 -11.35 18.79 -18.59
N VAL A 56 -11.94 18.58 -19.77
CA VAL A 56 -12.52 17.31 -20.16
C VAL A 56 -11.47 16.38 -20.74
N THR A 57 -10.52 16.91 -21.51
CA THR A 57 -9.52 16.09 -22.21
C THR A 57 -8.36 15.63 -21.32
N THR A 58 -7.94 16.45 -20.33
CA THR A 58 -6.75 16.18 -19.51
C THR A 58 -6.85 14.86 -18.75
N PRO A 59 -7.97 14.53 -18.08
CA PRO A 59 -8.08 13.25 -17.36
C PRO A 59 -7.88 12.04 -18.27
N TRP A 60 -8.45 12.05 -19.47
CA TRP A 60 -8.31 10.95 -20.43
C TRP A 60 -6.88 10.79 -20.92
N VAL A 61 -6.19 11.90 -21.19
CA VAL A 61 -4.80 11.88 -21.62
C VAL A 61 -3.90 11.37 -20.48
N LEU A 62 -4.11 11.86 -19.25
CA LEU A 62 -3.32 11.44 -18.08
C LEU A 62 -3.58 9.98 -17.70
N ASP A 63 -4.82 9.50 -17.80
CA ASP A 63 -5.15 8.09 -17.62
C ASP A 63 -4.45 7.23 -18.69
N GLY A 64 -4.36 7.71 -19.95
CA GLY A 64 -3.56 7.07 -21.00
C GLY A 64 -2.07 7.02 -20.69
N VAL A 65 -1.49 8.13 -20.20
CA VAL A 65 -0.08 8.16 -19.75
C VAL A 65 0.16 7.18 -18.61
N ARG A 66 -0.76 7.12 -17.65
CA ARG A 66 -0.73 6.18 -16.53
C ARG A 66 -0.73 4.73 -17.01
N GLU A 67 -1.59 4.38 -17.96
CA GLU A 67 -1.62 3.02 -18.54
C GLU A 67 -0.29 2.66 -19.21
N VAL A 68 0.31 3.59 -19.96
CA VAL A 68 1.63 3.39 -20.58
C VAL A 68 2.70 3.20 -19.51
N ALA A 69 2.67 3.97 -18.42
CA ALA A 69 3.58 3.80 -17.29
C ALA A 69 3.34 2.46 -16.57
N ASP A 70 2.10 2.02 -16.38
CA ASP A 70 1.77 0.74 -15.75
C ASP A 70 2.19 -0.45 -16.62
N VAL A 71 2.03 -0.38 -17.95
CA VAL A 71 2.62 -1.34 -18.89
C VAL A 71 4.14 -1.40 -18.69
N ARG A 72 4.81 -0.24 -18.61
CA ARG A 72 6.27 -0.17 -18.40
C ARG A 72 6.69 -0.83 -17.09
N ARG A 73 5.94 -0.59 -16.00
CA ARG A 73 6.16 -1.22 -14.69
C ARG A 73 6.01 -2.75 -14.76
N ARG A 74 5.00 -3.25 -15.48
CA ARG A 74 4.80 -4.70 -15.70
C ARG A 74 5.97 -5.32 -16.47
N LEU A 75 6.36 -4.73 -17.60
CA LEU A 75 7.48 -5.22 -18.41
C LEU A 75 8.81 -5.24 -17.63
N ALA A 76 9.06 -4.22 -16.80
CA ALA A 76 10.24 -4.17 -15.94
C ALA A 76 10.34 -5.36 -14.98
N TYR A 77 9.20 -5.77 -14.42
CA TYR A 77 9.12 -6.93 -13.52
C TYR A 77 9.21 -8.25 -14.28
N GLU A 78 8.43 -8.43 -15.34
CA GLU A 78 8.37 -9.68 -16.10
C GLU A 78 9.70 -10.00 -16.81
N TRP A 79 10.38 -8.99 -17.36
CA TRP A 79 11.58 -9.22 -18.16
C TRP A 79 12.86 -9.19 -17.35
N CYS A 80 12.91 -8.42 -16.26
CA CYS A 80 14.15 -8.15 -15.52
C CYS A 80 13.99 -8.23 -13.99
N GLY A 81 12.79 -8.55 -13.47
CA GLY A 81 12.53 -8.62 -12.02
C GLY A 81 12.59 -7.27 -11.31
N VAL A 82 12.60 -6.15 -12.03
CA VAL A 82 12.69 -4.81 -11.44
C VAL A 82 11.29 -4.35 -11.02
N ARG A 83 11.03 -4.34 -9.71
CA ARG A 83 9.77 -3.81 -9.16
C ARG A 83 9.81 -2.29 -9.13
N ILE A 84 8.80 -1.67 -9.75
CA ILE A 84 8.56 -0.22 -9.76
C ILE A 84 7.15 -0.02 -9.16
N ARG A 85 7.05 0.79 -8.10
CA ARG A 85 5.78 1.01 -7.39
C ARG A 85 4.91 2.03 -8.13
N SER A 86 3.61 1.91 -7.93
CA SER A 86 2.60 2.86 -8.36
C SER A 86 1.91 3.43 -7.11
N ALA A 87 1.83 4.75 -6.99
CA ALA A 87 1.35 5.42 -5.77
C ALA A 87 0.36 6.57 -6.05
N TYR A 88 -0.41 6.46 -7.13
CA TYR A 88 -1.46 7.43 -7.47
C TYR A 88 -2.41 7.66 -6.31
N ARG A 89 -2.83 8.91 -6.12
CA ARG A 89 -3.85 9.28 -5.14
C ARG A 89 -5.23 8.87 -5.65
N ALA A 90 -6.02 8.28 -4.77
CA ALA A 90 -7.42 7.99 -5.09
C ALA A 90 -8.20 9.31 -5.18
N LEU A 91 -8.92 9.49 -6.28
CA LEU A 91 -9.84 10.61 -6.46
C LEU A 91 -11.27 10.14 -6.13
N PRO A 92 -12.11 11.00 -5.51
CA PRO A 92 -13.52 10.67 -5.28
C PRO A 92 -14.23 10.31 -6.58
N ALA A 93 -15.06 9.26 -6.57
CA ALA A 93 -15.76 8.77 -7.76
C ALA A 93 -16.78 9.79 -8.31
N ASP A 94 -17.28 10.66 -7.45
CA ASP A 94 -18.25 11.73 -7.71
C ASP A 94 -17.59 13.10 -7.98
N ALA A 95 -16.25 13.15 -8.08
CA ALA A 95 -15.54 14.39 -8.35
C ALA A 95 -15.97 15.02 -9.68
N ASN A 96 -16.37 16.29 -9.64
CA ASN A 96 -16.67 17.05 -10.85
C ASN A 96 -15.42 17.15 -11.77
N PRO A 97 -15.58 17.45 -13.07
CA PRO A 97 -14.46 17.48 -14.03
C PRO A 97 -13.30 18.40 -13.62
N TRP A 98 -13.60 19.52 -12.95
CA TRP A 98 -12.61 20.44 -12.43
C TRP A 98 -11.78 19.81 -11.30
N ALA A 99 -12.44 19.27 -10.28
CA ALA A 99 -11.81 18.62 -9.14
C ALA A 99 -10.98 17.41 -9.59
N ARG A 100 -11.46 16.63 -10.57
CA ARG A 100 -10.71 15.51 -11.16
C ARG A 100 -9.44 16.01 -11.87
N THR A 101 -9.55 16.98 -12.76
CA THR A 101 -8.41 17.50 -13.53
C THR A 101 -7.35 18.13 -12.63
N PHE A 102 -7.73 19.06 -11.77
CA PHE A 102 -6.78 19.70 -10.85
C PHE A 102 -6.29 18.74 -9.74
N GLY A 103 -7.08 17.74 -9.38
CA GLY A 103 -6.67 16.66 -8.48
C GLY A 103 -5.56 15.80 -9.09
N MET A 104 -5.71 15.40 -10.35
CA MET A 104 -4.68 14.66 -11.10
C MET A 104 -3.42 15.50 -11.33
N LEU A 105 -3.55 16.76 -11.75
CA LEU A 105 -2.40 17.65 -11.98
C LEU A 105 -1.60 17.95 -10.70
N ARG A 106 -2.25 17.88 -9.52
CA ARG A 106 -1.58 18.02 -8.21
C ARG A 106 -1.01 16.70 -7.67
N ASP A 107 -1.27 15.57 -8.32
CA ASP A 107 -0.72 14.29 -7.90
C ASP A 107 0.79 14.25 -8.21
N PRO A 108 1.66 14.07 -7.19
CA PRO A 108 3.10 13.94 -7.40
C PRO A 108 3.48 12.81 -8.36
N GLN A 109 2.68 11.74 -8.43
CA GLN A 109 2.94 10.63 -9.33
C GLN A 109 2.75 11.01 -10.80
N VAL A 110 1.78 11.88 -11.12
CA VAL A 110 1.58 12.39 -12.49
C VAL A 110 2.79 13.21 -12.93
N GLY A 111 3.34 14.04 -12.03
CA GLY A 111 4.58 14.78 -12.31
C GLY A 111 5.77 13.86 -12.61
N ARG A 112 5.88 12.72 -11.90
CA ARG A 112 6.91 11.69 -12.18
C ARG A 112 6.70 11.01 -13.52
N ASP A 113 5.46 10.69 -13.89
CA ASP A 113 5.17 10.05 -15.17
C ASP A 113 5.50 10.99 -16.34
N VAL A 114 5.18 12.28 -16.23
CA VAL A 114 5.54 13.30 -17.23
C VAL A 114 7.06 13.47 -17.32
N LEU A 115 7.77 13.56 -16.20
CA LEU A 115 9.24 13.61 -16.17
C LEU A 115 9.87 12.34 -16.77
N TRP A 116 9.25 11.18 -16.52
CA TRP A 116 9.64 9.93 -17.13
C TRP A 116 9.52 10.00 -18.63
N LEU A 117 8.41 10.48 -19.23
CA LEU A 117 8.28 10.62 -20.69
C LEU A 117 9.45 11.39 -21.32
N PHE A 118 9.88 12.50 -20.72
CA PHE A 118 11.05 13.26 -21.21
C PHE A 118 12.37 12.47 -21.11
N THR A 119 12.58 11.82 -19.96
CA THR A 119 13.78 11.01 -19.72
C THR A 119 13.81 9.80 -20.67
N ASP A 120 12.63 9.27 -20.96
CA ASP A 120 12.41 8.06 -21.72
C ASP A 120 12.61 8.30 -23.22
N MET A 121 12.19 9.45 -23.74
CA MET A 121 12.50 9.91 -25.11
C MET A 121 14.01 10.05 -25.38
N THR A 122 14.81 10.32 -24.35
CA THR A 122 16.25 10.58 -24.49
C THR A 122 17.09 9.41 -23.99
N ALA A 123 17.34 9.34 -22.69
CA ALA A 123 18.12 8.28 -22.06
C ALA A 123 17.45 6.92 -22.19
N GLY A 124 16.11 6.84 -22.11
CA GLY A 124 15.36 5.60 -22.29
C GLY A 124 15.55 5.00 -23.69
N PHE A 125 15.40 5.80 -24.74
CA PHE A 125 15.61 5.38 -26.12
C PHE A 125 17.04 4.87 -26.35
N VAL A 126 18.05 5.64 -25.95
CA VAL A 126 19.46 5.25 -26.11
C VAL A 126 19.73 3.95 -25.38
N THR A 127 19.35 3.84 -24.10
CA THR A 127 19.61 2.63 -23.30
C THR A 127 18.83 1.41 -23.77
N ALA A 128 17.64 1.58 -24.34
CA ALA A 128 16.86 0.49 -24.94
C ALA A 128 17.45 0.00 -26.27
N LEU A 129 18.05 0.90 -27.06
CA LEU A 129 18.65 0.57 -28.36
C LEU A 129 20.01 -0.13 -28.22
N LEU A 130 20.78 0.17 -27.16
CA LEU A 130 22.12 -0.37 -26.94
C LEU A 130 22.23 -1.91 -27.01
N PRO A 131 21.38 -2.72 -26.36
CA PRO A 131 21.40 -4.18 -26.50
C PRO A 131 21.22 -4.66 -27.94
N ALA A 132 20.38 -3.99 -28.72
CA ALA A 132 20.11 -4.35 -30.11
C ALA A 132 21.30 -4.00 -31.00
N VAL A 133 21.84 -2.78 -30.87
CA VAL A 133 23.05 -2.36 -31.61
C VAL A 133 24.21 -3.29 -31.28
N LEU A 134 24.44 -3.59 -30.00
CA LEU A 134 25.55 -4.43 -29.58
C LEU A 134 25.47 -5.86 -30.14
N LEU A 135 24.25 -6.41 -30.33
CA LEU A 135 24.07 -7.74 -30.91
C LEU A 135 24.06 -7.73 -32.44
N PHE A 136 23.41 -6.76 -33.09
CA PHE A 136 23.18 -6.77 -34.54
C PHE A 136 24.30 -6.09 -35.34
N TYR A 137 24.94 -5.04 -34.81
CA TYR A 137 26.04 -4.34 -35.48
C TYR A 137 27.26 -5.22 -35.85
N PRO A 138 27.63 -6.26 -35.06
CA PRO A 138 28.67 -7.20 -35.45
C PRO A 138 28.42 -7.95 -36.76
N PHE A 139 27.16 -8.22 -37.13
CA PHE A 139 26.85 -8.95 -38.36
C PHE A 139 27.27 -8.16 -39.61
N GLU A 140 27.19 -6.83 -39.57
CA GLU A 140 27.72 -5.96 -40.62
C GLU A 140 29.24 -6.13 -40.78
N GLY A 141 29.99 -6.26 -39.69
CA GLY A 141 31.45 -6.48 -39.75
C GLY A 141 31.83 -7.79 -40.44
N PHE A 142 31.06 -8.86 -40.23
CA PHE A 142 31.26 -10.11 -40.98
C PHE A 142 30.85 -9.99 -42.46
N ALA A 143 29.77 -9.27 -42.76
CA ALA A 143 29.35 -9.00 -44.13
C ALA A 143 30.40 -8.14 -44.88
N VAL A 144 30.99 -7.15 -44.19
CA VAL A 144 32.13 -6.37 -44.67
C VAL A 144 33.31 -7.29 -44.96
N ALA A 145 33.67 -8.21 -44.05
CA ALA A 145 34.72 -9.19 -44.31
C ALA A 145 34.42 -10.07 -45.56
N ALA A 146 33.15 -10.39 -45.81
CA ALA A 146 32.70 -11.13 -46.98
C ALA A 146 32.65 -10.30 -48.29
N GLY A 147 32.97 -9.01 -48.24
CA GLY A 147 33.10 -8.15 -49.42
C GLY A 147 32.02 -7.08 -49.58
N LEU A 148 31.10 -6.91 -48.61
CA LEU A 148 30.06 -5.87 -48.65
C LEU A 148 30.64 -4.46 -48.86
N TRP A 149 31.84 -4.18 -48.34
CA TRP A 149 32.50 -2.89 -48.52
C TRP A 149 32.75 -2.53 -49.99
N ARG A 150 32.94 -3.51 -50.88
CA ARG A 150 33.20 -3.23 -52.32
C ARG A 150 31.98 -2.60 -53.01
N VAL A 151 30.78 -2.94 -52.55
CA VAL A 151 29.52 -2.40 -53.06
C VAL A 151 29.22 -1.05 -52.43
N LEU A 152 29.45 -0.92 -51.12
CA LEU A 152 29.11 0.29 -50.37
C LEU A 152 30.08 1.46 -50.60
N THR A 153 31.33 1.20 -50.99
CA THR A 153 32.34 2.27 -51.11
C THR A 153 32.35 2.99 -52.44
N LEU A 154 31.87 2.37 -53.53
CA LEU A 154 31.99 2.90 -54.91
C LEU A 154 33.38 3.55 -55.19
N GLY A 155 34.47 2.99 -54.64
CA GLY A 155 35.84 3.50 -54.77
C GLY A 155 36.39 4.32 -53.60
N GLY A 156 35.61 4.54 -52.53
CA GLY A 156 36.04 5.22 -51.29
C GLY A 156 36.50 4.28 -50.16
N THR A 157 36.72 4.85 -48.96
CA THR A 157 37.01 4.09 -47.73
C THR A 157 35.73 3.84 -46.94
N TYR A 158 35.45 2.60 -46.55
CA TYR A 158 34.33 2.28 -45.66
C TYR A 158 34.79 2.21 -44.21
N TRP A 159 34.02 2.79 -43.30
CA TRP A 159 34.36 2.79 -41.86
C TRP A 159 33.47 1.81 -41.11
N TYR A 160 34.09 0.77 -40.53
CA TYR A 160 33.43 -0.09 -39.57
C TYR A 160 33.84 0.33 -38.16
N GLY A 161 33.03 1.18 -37.53
CA GLY A 161 33.35 1.82 -36.26
C GLY A 161 34.58 2.72 -36.41
N PHE A 162 35.73 2.24 -35.94
CA PHE A 162 37.03 2.93 -36.04
C PHE A 162 38.01 2.26 -37.03
N VAL A 163 37.59 1.18 -37.71
CA VAL A 163 38.45 0.46 -38.67
C VAL A 163 38.21 0.99 -40.09
N PRO A 164 39.21 1.65 -40.72
CA PRO A 164 39.11 2.04 -42.12
C PRO A 164 39.32 0.81 -43.02
N VAL A 165 38.30 0.46 -43.80
CA VAL A 165 38.30 -0.65 -44.73
C VAL A 165 38.58 -0.14 -46.13
N THR A 166 39.82 -0.34 -46.57
CA THR A 166 40.33 0.00 -47.92
C THR A 166 40.69 -1.24 -48.73
N GLY A 167 40.81 -2.40 -48.08
CA GLY A 167 41.13 -3.66 -48.71
C GLY A 167 40.69 -4.88 -47.89
N GLN A 168 40.97 -6.07 -48.42
CA GLN A 168 40.54 -7.33 -47.81
C GLN A 168 41.18 -7.58 -46.43
N ALA A 169 42.44 -7.19 -46.24
CA ALA A 169 43.12 -7.31 -44.94
C ALA A 169 42.45 -6.47 -43.85
N THR A 170 42.13 -5.21 -44.14
CA THR A 170 41.39 -4.33 -43.22
C THR A 170 39.95 -4.80 -42.98
N ALA A 171 39.33 -5.47 -43.97
CA ALA A 171 38.01 -6.06 -43.81
C ALA A 171 38.01 -7.24 -42.81
N PHE A 172 39.09 -8.03 -42.74
CA PHE A 172 39.27 -9.02 -41.67
C PHE A 172 39.47 -8.36 -40.30
N GLY A 173 40.09 -7.17 -40.25
CA GLY A 173 40.14 -6.35 -39.03
C GLY A 173 38.75 -5.93 -38.52
N ALA A 174 37.84 -5.60 -39.44
CA ALA A 174 36.43 -5.35 -39.11
C ALA A 174 35.75 -6.62 -38.56
N ALA A 175 36.02 -7.80 -39.15
CA ALA A 175 35.51 -9.09 -38.64
C ALA A 175 36.01 -9.42 -37.22
N ALA A 176 37.30 -9.17 -36.95
CA ALA A 176 37.89 -9.37 -35.63
C ALA A 176 37.24 -8.44 -34.59
N THR A 177 37.01 -7.18 -34.97
CA THR A 177 36.29 -6.21 -34.13
C THR A 177 34.85 -6.67 -33.86
N ALA A 178 34.14 -7.16 -34.89
CA ALA A 178 32.80 -7.73 -34.75
C ALA A 178 32.77 -8.93 -33.80
N ALA A 179 33.75 -9.84 -33.88
CA ALA A 179 33.85 -10.97 -32.96
C ALA A 179 34.03 -10.52 -31.50
N VAL A 180 34.86 -9.51 -31.24
CA VAL A 180 35.03 -8.91 -29.91
C VAL A 180 33.71 -8.29 -29.41
N LEU A 181 33.00 -7.57 -30.27
CA LEU A 181 31.70 -6.99 -29.94
C LEU A 181 30.64 -8.06 -29.62
N LEU A 182 30.60 -9.19 -30.33
CA LEU A 182 29.71 -10.32 -30.02
C LEU A 182 30.01 -10.94 -28.65
N VAL A 183 31.28 -11.08 -28.29
CA VAL A 183 31.67 -11.54 -26.95
C VAL A 183 31.21 -10.52 -25.90
N GLY A 184 31.34 -9.22 -26.18
CA GLY A 184 30.75 -8.16 -25.36
C GLY A 184 29.22 -8.29 -25.22
N ALA A 185 28.51 -8.48 -26.32
CA ALA A 185 27.05 -8.65 -26.37
C ALA A 185 26.58 -9.79 -25.46
N TRP A 186 27.28 -10.92 -25.49
CA TRP A 186 27.00 -12.09 -24.66
C TRP A 186 26.93 -11.79 -23.15
N HIS A 187 27.78 -10.87 -22.68
CA HIS A 187 27.86 -10.49 -21.28
C HIS A 187 27.04 -9.24 -20.94
N LEU A 188 26.91 -8.30 -21.88
CA LEU A 188 26.37 -6.97 -21.63
C LEU A 188 24.88 -6.85 -21.97
N CYS A 189 24.35 -7.52 -23.00
CA CYS A 189 22.95 -7.30 -23.44
C CYS A 189 21.91 -7.49 -22.31
N PRO A 190 21.93 -8.57 -21.49
CA PRO A 190 20.98 -8.72 -20.40
C PRO A 190 21.17 -7.66 -19.29
N ARG A 191 22.42 -7.24 -19.05
CA ARG A 191 22.75 -6.22 -18.05
C ARG A 191 22.30 -4.83 -18.47
N LEU A 192 22.49 -4.48 -19.75
CA LEU A 192 22.05 -3.22 -20.34
C LEU A 192 20.53 -3.09 -20.30
N LEU A 193 19.78 -4.15 -20.62
CA LEU A 193 18.32 -4.13 -20.50
C LEU A 193 17.88 -3.97 -19.03
N THR A 194 18.55 -4.64 -18.10
CA THR A 194 18.27 -4.45 -16.66
C THR A 194 18.60 -3.03 -16.20
N ALA A 195 19.70 -2.44 -16.70
CA ALA A 195 20.11 -1.08 -16.40
C ALA A 195 19.10 -0.05 -16.92
N HIS A 196 18.54 -0.25 -18.11
CA HIS A 196 17.45 0.55 -18.66
C HIS A 196 16.27 0.61 -17.67
N PHE A 197 15.77 -0.54 -17.20
CA PHE A 197 14.65 -0.56 -16.24
C PHE A 197 15.01 -0.01 -14.86
N ARG A 198 16.29 -0.07 -14.44
CA ARG A 198 16.74 0.61 -13.22
C ARG A 198 16.71 2.12 -13.35
N LEU A 199 17.08 2.66 -14.52
CA LEU A 199 16.95 4.09 -14.83
C LEU A 199 15.47 4.51 -14.87
N THR A 200 14.61 3.70 -15.47
CA THR A 200 13.16 3.91 -15.41
C THR A 200 12.66 3.96 -13.97
N ARG A 201 13.13 3.04 -13.11
CA ARG A 201 12.76 3.02 -11.68
C ARG A 201 13.17 4.29 -10.96
N THR A 202 14.34 4.87 -11.25
CA THR A 202 14.78 6.09 -10.54
C THR A 202 13.89 7.29 -10.78
N VAL A 203 13.12 7.30 -11.87
CA VAL A 203 12.19 8.40 -12.20
C VAL A 203 10.76 8.08 -11.77
N LEU A 204 10.29 6.86 -12.05
CA LEU A 204 8.89 6.48 -11.79
C LEU A 204 8.59 6.09 -10.34
N ASP A 205 9.57 5.60 -9.59
CA ASP A 205 9.36 5.13 -8.22
C ASP A 205 9.25 6.32 -7.25
N PRO A 206 8.16 6.46 -6.49
CA PRO A 206 8.00 7.51 -5.47
C PRO A 206 9.04 7.45 -4.35
N GLY A 207 9.84 6.38 -4.28
CA GLY A 207 10.92 6.21 -3.33
C GLY A 207 10.42 5.85 -1.93
N LYS A 208 11.37 5.73 -0.99
CA LYS A 208 11.04 5.42 0.42
C LYS A 208 10.43 6.61 1.17
N GLY A 209 10.69 7.84 0.71
CA GLY A 209 10.27 9.07 1.38
C GLY A 209 8.75 9.20 1.49
N GLU A 210 8.01 8.92 0.41
CA GLU A 210 6.55 9.04 0.44
C GLU A 210 5.88 7.98 1.34
N LEU A 211 6.45 6.77 1.38
CA LEU A 211 5.98 5.72 2.30
C LEU A 211 6.29 6.09 3.76
N ALA A 212 7.48 6.61 4.03
CA ALA A 212 7.87 7.06 5.36
C ALA A 212 6.95 8.19 5.85
N GLU A 213 6.62 9.14 4.97
CA GLU A 213 5.70 10.23 5.30
C GLU A 213 4.28 9.71 5.55
N ARG A 214 3.76 8.78 4.73
CA ARG A 214 2.45 8.15 4.97
C ARG A 214 2.42 7.40 6.30
N VAL A 215 3.48 6.65 6.63
CA VAL A 215 3.61 5.94 7.91
C VAL A 215 3.64 6.95 9.06
N LYS A 216 4.36 8.07 8.92
CA LYS A 216 4.41 9.13 9.92
C LYS A 216 3.02 9.74 10.14
N VAL A 217 2.33 10.15 9.08
CA VAL A 217 0.98 10.71 9.16
C VAL A 217 0.01 9.72 9.81
N LEU A 218 0.03 8.44 9.39
CA LEU A 218 -0.79 7.39 10.02
C LEU A 218 -0.48 7.22 11.51
N THR A 219 0.79 7.29 11.88
CA THR A 219 1.22 7.17 13.28
C THR A 219 0.75 8.36 14.11
N GLU A 220 0.86 9.58 13.57
CA GLU A 220 0.37 10.80 14.21
C GLU A 220 -1.16 10.77 14.35
N THR A 221 -1.91 10.45 13.29
CA THR A 221 -3.38 10.37 13.37
C THR A 221 -3.84 9.29 14.34
N ARG A 222 -3.16 8.13 14.38
CA ARG A 222 -3.47 7.07 15.35
C ARG A 222 -3.21 7.53 16.78
N LYS A 223 -2.11 8.26 16.99
CA LYS A 223 -1.79 8.83 18.30
C LYS A 223 -2.87 9.82 18.73
N ASP A 224 -3.29 10.73 17.86
CA ASP A 224 -4.34 11.72 18.16
C ASP A 224 -5.68 11.04 18.51
N ALA A 225 -6.06 9.98 17.79
CA ALA A 225 -7.27 9.22 18.08
C ALA A 225 -7.21 8.51 19.45
N VAL A 226 -6.05 7.93 19.79
CA VAL A 226 -5.83 7.28 21.10
C VAL A 226 -5.85 8.31 22.23
N ASP A 227 -5.17 9.45 22.04
CA ASP A 227 -5.12 10.53 23.04
C ASP A 227 -6.51 11.13 23.28
N THR A 228 -7.32 11.29 22.22
CA THR A 228 -8.72 11.74 22.33
C THR A 228 -9.56 10.73 23.10
N SER A 229 -9.45 9.44 22.80
CA SER A 229 -10.17 8.38 23.52
C SER A 229 -9.77 8.30 25.00
N ALA A 230 -8.48 8.45 25.32
CA ALA A 230 -7.99 8.47 26.69
C ALA A 230 -8.48 9.70 27.47
N ALA A 231 -8.62 10.86 26.81
CA ALA A 231 -9.17 12.06 27.42
C ALA A 231 -10.67 11.90 27.75
N GLU A 232 -11.45 11.30 26.85
CA GLU A 232 -12.87 10.98 27.10
C GLU A 232 -13.05 10.01 28.27
N LEU A 233 -12.24 8.94 28.34
CA LEU A 233 -12.30 8.00 29.47
C LEU A 233 -12.04 8.68 30.82
N ARG A 234 -11.02 9.55 30.91
CA ARG A 234 -10.75 10.32 32.14
C ARG A 234 -11.89 11.29 32.50
N ARG A 235 -12.60 11.83 31.51
CA ARG A 235 -13.78 12.68 31.76
C ARG A 235 -14.91 11.87 32.36
N ILE A 236 -15.23 10.72 31.77
CA ILE A 236 -16.26 9.80 32.26
C ILE A 236 -15.93 9.32 33.68
N GLU A 237 -14.66 8.98 33.95
CA GLU A 237 -14.21 8.57 35.28
C GLU A 237 -14.45 9.68 36.32
N ARG A 238 -14.12 10.93 36.00
CA ARG A 238 -14.34 12.08 36.87
C ARG A 238 -15.83 12.35 37.10
N ASP A 239 -16.62 12.36 36.03
CA ASP A 239 -18.08 12.57 36.11
C ASP A 239 -18.74 11.48 36.96
N LEU A 240 -18.26 10.23 36.87
CA LEU A 240 -18.72 9.13 37.70
C LEU A 240 -18.34 9.32 39.17
N HIS A 241 -17.08 9.65 39.43
CA HIS A 241 -16.58 9.86 40.78
C HIS A 241 -17.35 10.99 41.48
N ASP A 242 -17.51 12.13 40.81
CA ASP A 242 -18.19 13.31 41.35
C ASP A 242 -19.70 13.05 41.52
N GLY A 243 -20.33 12.38 40.54
CA GLY A 243 -21.74 11.98 40.62
C GLY A 243 -22.04 10.95 41.71
N ALA A 244 -21.11 10.01 41.96
CA ALA A 244 -21.22 9.06 43.06
C ALA A 244 -21.06 9.75 44.43
N GLN A 245 -20.07 10.64 44.56
CA GLN A 245 -19.85 11.41 45.79
C GLN A 245 -21.04 12.28 46.15
N ALA A 246 -21.60 13.04 45.20
CA ALA A 246 -22.76 13.90 45.44
C ALA A 246 -23.97 13.12 45.97
N ARG A 247 -24.21 11.93 45.41
CA ARG A 247 -25.30 11.03 45.85
C ARG A 247 -25.07 10.44 47.22
N LEU A 248 -23.85 10.04 47.55
CA LEU A 248 -23.51 9.54 48.88
C LEU A 248 -23.64 10.61 49.96
N VAL A 249 -23.24 11.85 49.67
CA VAL A 249 -23.42 12.99 50.59
C VAL A 249 -24.90 13.28 50.83
N ALA A 250 -25.72 13.29 49.77
CA ALA A 250 -27.16 13.50 49.89
C ALA A 250 -27.83 12.43 50.75
N MET A 251 -27.50 11.15 50.55
CA MET A 251 -28.00 10.05 51.40
C MET A 251 -27.58 10.22 52.87
N GLY A 252 -26.34 10.67 53.13
CA GLY A 252 -25.88 10.95 54.50
C GLY A 252 -26.69 12.07 55.18
N MET A 253 -27.05 13.12 54.44
CA MET A 253 -27.90 14.22 54.95
C MET A 253 -29.34 13.76 55.22
N ASP A 254 -29.91 12.95 54.33
CA ASP A 254 -31.24 12.37 54.53
C ASP A 254 -31.28 11.50 55.79
N LEU A 255 -30.26 10.66 56.00
CA LEU A 255 -30.14 9.81 57.19
C LEU A 255 -30.05 10.65 58.48
N GLY A 256 -29.25 11.72 58.50
CA GLY A 256 -29.20 12.64 59.64
C GLY A 256 -30.55 13.34 59.90
N THR A 257 -31.32 13.61 58.85
CA THR A 257 -32.67 14.19 58.97
C THR A 257 -33.67 13.17 59.54
N ILE A 258 -33.56 11.90 59.13
CA ILE A 258 -34.36 10.79 59.67
C ILE A 258 -34.09 10.65 61.17
N GLU A 259 -32.83 10.71 61.61
CA GLU A 259 -32.47 10.63 63.03
C GLU A 259 -33.15 11.71 63.87
N MET A 260 -33.19 12.96 63.38
CA MET A 260 -33.85 14.06 64.08
C MET A 260 -35.39 13.95 64.13
N LEU A 261 -35.99 13.23 63.18
CA LEU A 261 -37.45 13.09 63.06
C LEU A 261 -37.99 11.88 63.82
N LEU A 262 -37.15 10.90 64.20
CA LEU A 262 -37.57 9.68 64.90
C LEU A 262 -38.41 9.96 66.16
N ASP A 263 -38.03 10.97 66.94
CA ASP A 263 -38.72 11.32 68.19
C ASP A 263 -39.83 12.39 68.00
N LYS A 264 -39.77 13.16 66.91
CA LYS A 264 -40.65 14.32 66.68
C LYS A 264 -41.82 14.03 65.74
N ASP A 265 -41.57 13.28 64.68
CA ASP A 265 -42.53 12.94 63.63
C ASP A 265 -42.16 11.58 62.99
N PRO A 266 -42.55 10.47 63.66
CA PRO A 266 -42.14 9.13 63.26
C PRO A 266 -42.66 8.71 61.88
N GLU A 267 -43.82 9.22 61.46
CA GLU A 267 -44.39 8.91 60.15
C GLU A 267 -43.61 9.59 59.02
N LYS A 268 -43.21 10.85 59.22
CA LYS A 268 -42.33 11.54 58.27
C LYS A 268 -40.94 10.91 58.20
N ALA A 269 -40.40 10.44 59.34
CA ALA A 269 -39.15 9.68 59.38
C ALA A 269 -39.23 8.37 58.56
N ARG A 270 -40.33 7.61 58.68
CA ARG A 270 -40.59 6.40 57.88
C ARG A 270 -40.66 6.68 56.39
N GLN A 271 -41.35 7.75 55.99
CA GLN A 271 -41.47 8.13 54.58
C GLN A 271 -40.11 8.50 53.97
N LEU A 272 -39.32 9.30 54.69
CA LEU A 272 -37.99 9.71 54.25
C LEU A 272 -37.03 8.51 54.18
N LEU A 273 -37.07 7.60 55.16
CA LEU A 273 -36.29 6.36 55.13
C LEU A 273 -36.61 5.46 53.92
N ALA A 274 -37.90 5.33 53.57
CA ALA A 274 -38.31 4.59 52.38
C ALA A 274 -37.87 5.28 51.07
N GLN A 275 -37.78 6.61 51.06
CA GLN A 275 -37.27 7.38 49.92
C GLN A 275 -35.75 7.21 49.77
N THR A 276 -34.98 7.40 50.84
CA THR A 276 -33.51 7.24 50.84
C THR A 276 -33.10 5.82 50.47
N ARG A 277 -33.84 4.79 50.94
CA ARG A 277 -33.62 3.40 50.53
C ARG A 277 -33.82 3.18 49.02
N ARG A 278 -34.85 3.79 48.43
CA ARG A 278 -35.09 3.72 46.98
C ARG A 278 -33.98 4.43 46.19
N ALA A 279 -33.60 5.64 46.61
CA ALA A 279 -32.51 6.39 46.00
C ALA A 279 -31.17 5.65 46.05
N SER A 280 -30.88 4.93 47.14
CA SER A 280 -29.68 4.09 47.25
C SER A 280 -29.66 2.93 46.26
N VAL A 281 -30.80 2.24 46.08
CA VAL A 281 -30.91 1.12 45.12
C VAL A 281 -30.78 1.61 43.68
N GLU A 282 -31.40 2.75 43.36
CA GLU A 282 -31.34 3.37 42.03
C GLU A 282 -29.92 3.83 41.68
N ALA A 283 -29.25 4.55 42.61
CA ALA A 283 -27.86 4.98 42.42
C ALA A 283 -26.89 3.79 42.25
N LEU A 284 -27.09 2.70 42.98
CA LEU A 284 -26.28 1.49 42.83
C LEU A 284 -26.54 0.81 41.47
N GLY A 285 -27.78 0.85 40.98
CA GLY A 285 -28.15 0.36 39.65
C GLY A 285 -27.43 1.12 38.54
N GLU A 286 -27.53 2.45 38.54
CA GLU A 286 -26.86 3.32 37.57
C GLU A 286 -25.34 3.16 37.58
N LEU A 287 -24.72 3.09 38.76
CA LEU A 287 -23.29 2.81 38.91
C LEU A 287 -22.91 1.44 38.30
N ARG A 288 -23.73 0.40 38.53
CA ARG A 288 -23.48 -0.94 37.99
C ARG A 288 -23.58 -0.98 36.48
N ASP A 289 -24.55 -0.26 35.92
CA ASP A 289 -24.75 -0.21 34.47
C ASP A 289 -23.65 0.61 33.79
N LEU A 290 -23.17 1.70 34.42
CA LEU A 290 -22.04 2.48 33.92
C LEU A 290 -20.70 1.72 34.02
N VAL A 291 -20.41 1.06 35.14
CA VAL A 291 -19.18 0.26 35.33
C VAL A 291 -19.11 -0.90 34.33
N ARG A 292 -20.26 -1.55 34.05
CA ARG A 292 -20.35 -2.57 33.00
C ARG A 292 -20.09 -2.03 31.60
N GLY A 293 -20.39 -0.75 31.36
CA GLY A 293 -20.12 -0.08 30.08
C GLY A 293 -18.65 0.27 29.85
N ILE A 294 -17.84 0.40 30.91
CA ILE A 294 -16.46 0.93 30.80
C ILE A 294 -15.39 -0.16 30.98
N HIS A 295 -15.48 -1.01 32.02
CA HIS A 295 -14.56 -2.13 32.20
C HIS A 295 -15.22 -3.24 33.04
N PRO A 296 -15.53 -4.41 32.46
CA PRO A 296 -16.17 -5.49 33.20
C PRO A 296 -15.27 -5.98 34.34
N PRO A 297 -15.75 -6.09 35.59
CA PRO A 297 -14.94 -6.56 36.72
C PRO A 297 -14.31 -7.95 36.49
N VAL A 298 -15.05 -8.82 35.79
CA VAL A 298 -14.57 -10.17 35.42
C VAL A 298 -13.36 -10.11 34.48
N LEU A 299 -13.29 -9.10 33.60
CA LEU A 299 -12.16 -8.91 32.70
C LEU A 299 -10.91 -8.45 33.47
N ALA A 300 -11.07 -7.57 34.45
CA ALA A 300 -9.97 -7.10 35.29
C ALA A 300 -9.38 -8.22 36.17
N GLU A 301 -10.24 -9.00 36.83
CA GLU A 301 -9.86 -10.01 37.82
C GLU A 301 -9.46 -11.36 37.20
N ARG A 302 -10.14 -11.78 36.12
CA ARG A 302 -10.04 -13.15 35.58
C ARG A 302 -9.59 -13.21 34.11
N GLY A 303 -9.40 -12.06 33.48
CA GLY A 303 -8.91 -11.97 32.11
C GLY A 303 -9.98 -12.25 31.04
N LEU A 304 -9.57 -12.13 29.78
CA LEU A 304 -10.48 -12.13 28.62
C LEU A 304 -11.31 -13.41 28.48
N GLY A 305 -10.67 -14.58 28.65
CA GLY A 305 -11.33 -15.86 28.47
C GLY A 305 -12.54 -16.04 29.38
N ASP A 306 -12.35 -15.79 30.68
CA ASP A 306 -13.41 -15.94 31.69
C ASP A 306 -14.49 -14.87 31.54
N ALA A 307 -14.11 -13.65 31.14
CA ALA A 307 -15.05 -12.59 30.85
C ALA A 307 -15.99 -12.95 29.69
N VAL A 308 -15.47 -13.55 28.62
CA VAL A 308 -16.28 -14.00 27.47
C VAL A 308 -17.16 -15.19 27.82
N ARG A 309 -16.67 -16.16 28.61
CA ARG A 309 -17.51 -17.26 29.14
C ARG A 309 -18.68 -16.73 29.97
N ALA A 310 -18.42 -15.75 30.84
CA ALA A 310 -19.45 -15.12 31.65
C ALA A 310 -20.51 -14.38 30.82
N LEU A 311 -20.12 -13.84 29.66
CA LEU A 311 -21.04 -13.19 28.72
C LEU A 311 -21.91 -14.22 27.99
N ALA A 312 -21.31 -15.32 27.54
CA ALA A 312 -22.01 -16.42 26.86
C ALA A 312 -23.11 -17.06 27.74
N LEU A 313 -22.87 -17.21 29.05
CA LEU A 313 -23.84 -17.77 30.01
C LEU A 313 -25.13 -16.95 30.16
N ARG A 314 -25.14 -15.69 29.70
CA ARG A 314 -26.30 -14.79 29.82
C ARG A 314 -27.07 -14.65 28.51
N LEU A 315 -26.59 -15.25 27.43
CA LEU A 315 -27.26 -15.15 26.14
C LEU A 315 -28.54 -16.00 26.15
N PRO A 316 -29.62 -15.52 25.51
CA PRO A 316 -30.85 -16.30 25.35
C PRO A 316 -30.69 -17.47 24.36
N VAL A 317 -29.58 -17.52 23.63
CA VAL A 317 -29.22 -18.57 22.67
C VAL A 317 -28.05 -19.38 23.24
N PRO A 318 -28.07 -20.73 23.18
CA PRO A 318 -26.96 -21.57 23.62
C PRO A 318 -25.64 -21.16 22.96
N ALA A 319 -24.63 -20.88 23.78
CA ALA A 319 -23.32 -20.42 23.33
C ALA A 319 -22.19 -21.27 23.91
N GLU A 320 -21.30 -21.77 23.04
CA GLU A 320 -20.09 -22.51 23.40
C GLU A 320 -18.86 -21.61 23.24
N VAL A 321 -17.99 -21.60 24.25
CA VAL A 321 -16.78 -20.76 24.26
C VAL A 321 -15.53 -21.62 24.41
N THR A 322 -14.68 -21.60 23.40
CA THR A 322 -13.34 -22.21 23.39
C THR A 322 -12.29 -21.11 23.57
N VAL A 323 -11.31 -21.33 24.45
CA VAL A 323 -10.28 -20.35 24.78
C VAL A 323 -8.92 -21.01 24.78
N GLU A 324 -8.07 -20.60 23.85
CA GLU A 324 -6.69 -21.04 23.65
C GLU A 324 -5.75 -19.83 23.67
N LEU A 325 -5.65 -19.18 24.84
CA LEU A 325 -4.80 -18.02 25.06
C LEU A 325 -3.58 -18.40 25.94
N PRO A 326 -2.33 -18.13 25.52
CA PRO A 326 -1.13 -18.53 26.24
C PRO A 326 -0.85 -17.72 27.52
N GLY A 327 -1.72 -16.75 27.86
CA GLY A 327 -1.58 -15.85 29.00
C GLY A 327 -2.46 -14.60 28.83
N ARG A 328 -2.32 -13.63 29.73
CA ARG A 328 -3.00 -12.34 29.62
C ARG A 328 -2.38 -11.47 28.53
N ALA A 329 -3.21 -10.78 27.78
CA ALA A 329 -2.75 -9.71 26.90
C ALA A 329 -2.66 -8.39 27.69
N ASP A 330 -2.04 -7.37 27.10
CA ASP A 330 -2.06 -6.03 27.71
C ASP A 330 -3.51 -5.56 27.91
N ALA A 331 -3.80 -4.88 29.02
CA ALA A 331 -5.16 -4.49 29.42
C ALA A 331 -5.98 -3.75 28.32
N PRO A 332 -5.38 -2.90 27.47
CA PRO A 332 -6.09 -2.30 26.34
C PRO A 332 -6.54 -3.32 25.29
N VAL A 333 -5.73 -4.36 25.04
CA VAL A 333 -6.02 -5.43 24.08
C VAL A 333 -7.14 -6.34 24.61
N GLU A 334 -7.09 -6.71 25.89
CA GLU A 334 -8.16 -7.48 26.53
C GLU A 334 -9.49 -6.72 26.51
N SER A 335 -9.47 -5.42 26.82
CA SER A 335 -10.67 -4.57 26.76
C SER A 335 -11.26 -4.48 25.36
N ALA A 336 -10.43 -4.20 24.34
CA ALA A 336 -10.88 -4.11 22.96
C ALA A 336 -11.49 -5.43 22.46
N ALA A 337 -10.83 -6.57 22.74
CA ALA A 337 -11.33 -7.88 22.36
C ALA A 337 -12.65 -8.22 23.06
N TYR A 338 -12.78 -7.92 24.36
CA TYR A 338 -14.00 -8.16 25.11
C TYR A 338 -15.19 -7.37 24.52
N PHE A 339 -15.02 -6.07 24.27
CA PHE A 339 -16.11 -5.25 23.74
C PHE A 339 -16.49 -5.64 22.32
N ALA A 340 -15.52 -6.00 21.48
CA ALA A 340 -15.79 -6.54 20.15
C ALA A 340 -16.63 -7.83 20.22
N VAL A 341 -16.27 -8.77 21.10
CA VAL A 341 -17.03 -10.01 21.29
C VAL A 341 -18.42 -9.74 21.85
N SER A 342 -18.56 -8.84 22.82
CA SER A 342 -19.85 -8.43 23.39
C SER A 342 -20.80 -7.86 22.33
N GLU A 343 -20.29 -7.00 21.45
CA GLU A 343 -21.08 -6.38 20.38
C GLU A 343 -21.48 -7.41 19.32
N VAL A 344 -20.55 -8.28 18.91
CA VAL A 344 -20.83 -9.36 17.95
C VAL A 344 -21.89 -10.31 18.50
N LEU A 345 -21.82 -10.70 19.77
CA LEU A 345 -22.80 -11.58 20.39
C LEU A 345 -24.17 -10.91 20.53
N THR A 346 -24.20 -9.61 20.84
CA THR A 346 -25.44 -8.83 20.87
C THR A 346 -26.10 -8.78 19.49
N ASN A 347 -25.31 -8.54 18.45
CA ASN A 347 -25.81 -8.51 17.07
C ASN A 347 -26.25 -9.89 16.58
N ALA A 348 -25.53 -10.95 16.96
CA ALA A 348 -25.95 -12.32 16.67
C ALA A 348 -27.32 -12.62 17.30
N VAL A 349 -27.53 -12.30 18.58
CA VAL A 349 -28.83 -12.51 19.25
C VAL A 349 -29.95 -11.70 18.60
N LYS A 350 -29.70 -10.45 18.23
CA LYS A 350 -30.74 -9.56 17.67
C LYS A 350 -31.09 -9.85 16.21
N HIS A 351 -30.12 -10.30 15.41
CA HIS A 351 -30.23 -10.24 13.95
C HIS A 351 -29.95 -11.55 13.22
N SER A 352 -29.31 -12.55 13.83
CA SER A 352 -28.90 -13.75 13.08
C SER A 352 -30.01 -14.78 12.88
N GLY A 353 -30.98 -14.87 13.79
CA GLY A 353 -31.94 -15.98 13.82
C GLY A 353 -31.29 -17.34 14.11
N ALA A 354 -30.08 -17.37 14.68
CA ALA A 354 -29.34 -18.60 14.93
C ALA A 354 -29.80 -19.33 16.20
N ASP A 355 -29.82 -20.67 16.15
CA ASP A 355 -30.19 -21.53 17.27
C ASP A 355 -29.00 -21.87 18.20
N ARG A 356 -27.76 -21.58 17.77
CA ARG A 356 -26.52 -21.82 18.54
C ARG A 356 -25.42 -20.84 18.12
N ILE A 357 -24.54 -20.50 19.06
CA ILE A 357 -23.39 -19.63 18.84
C ILE A 357 -22.10 -20.33 19.29
N TRP A 358 -21.03 -20.20 18.50
CA TRP A 358 -19.69 -20.66 18.88
C TRP A 358 -18.72 -19.48 18.92
N VAL A 359 -17.94 -19.39 19.98
CA VAL A 359 -16.89 -18.38 20.17
C VAL A 359 -15.57 -19.08 20.38
N ASP A 360 -14.60 -18.81 19.50
CA ASP A 360 -13.24 -19.33 19.62
C ASP A 360 -12.25 -18.17 19.79
N LEU A 361 -11.43 -18.24 20.83
CA LEU A 361 -10.41 -17.25 21.17
C LEU A 361 -9.04 -17.89 21.13
N HIS A 362 -8.25 -17.63 20.09
CA HIS A 362 -6.89 -18.14 19.96
C HIS A 362 -5.90 -17.03 19.57
N ARG A 363 -4.62 -17.19 19.95
CA ARG A 363 -3.54 -16.28 19.55
C ARG A 363 -2.76 -16.85 18.37
N THR A 364 -2.78 -16.16 17.22
CA THR A 364 -1.88 -16.45 16.10
C THR A 364 -0.62 -15.60 16.20
N THR A 365 0.55 -16.21 16.02
CA THR A 365 1.81 -15.47 15.83
C THR A 365 1.77 -14.79 14.46
N GLY A 366 1.54 -13.47 14.44
CA GLY A 366 1.66 -12.68 13.22
C GLY A 366 3.08 -12.74 12.66
N TYR A 367 3.19 -12.80 11.32
CA TYR A 367 4.47 -12.79 10.60
C TYR A 367 5.33 -11.59 11.03
N ALA A 368 6.57 -11.88 11.43
CA ALA A 368 7.62 -10.89 11.66
C ALA A 368 8.08 -10.23 10.34
#